data_AF-A0A0Q0YUU4-F1
#
_entry.id   AF-A0A0Q0YUU4-F1
#
_cell.length_a   1.000
_cell.length_b   1.000
_cell.length_c   1.000
_cell.angle_alpha   90.00
_cell.angle_beta   90.00
_cell.angle_gamma   90.00
#
_symmetry.space_group_name_H-M   'P 1'
#
loop_
_entity.id
_entity.type
_entity.pdbx_description
1 polymer ?
#
loop_
_entity_poly.entity_id
_entity_poly.type
_entity_poly.pdbx_seq_one_letter_code
_entity_poly.pdbx_strand_id
1 'polypeptide(L)'
;MRISDVLKYGKIGLETFGASILFFYSHLSLLLISLVPSLSRAFQMLMDESPIWLEVIVTLTRVFLFLMMISLMSKSNLNELKEKQFWDKLMQSCSTYFNKNWPYGFISQMIVFIVLLTGLGNLLIILISGLFTSTLEWLDIKPAEPTAAYDACVYFLKNMSVIPLALVYVLKMCGVKPTDN
;
A
#
# COMPACT_ATOMS: atom_id res chain seq x y z
N MET A 1 -16.28 -27.06 -7.96
CA MET A 1 -15.68 -26.42 -6.77
C MET A 1 -16.77 -26.34 -5.71
N ARG A 2 -16.61 -26.94 -4.53
CA ARG A 2 -17.68 -26.91 -3.51
C ARG A 2 -17.70 -25.51 -2.87
N ILE A 3 -18.88 -25.05 -2.46
CA ILE A 3 -19.05 -23.75 -1.76
C ILE A 3 -18.14 -23.65 -0.52
N SER A 4 -17.85 -24.78 0.14
CA SER A 4 -16.90 -24.83 1.26
C SER A 4 -15.47 -24.48 0.87
N ASP A 5 -15.04 -24.81 -0.36
CA ASP A 5 -13.69 -24.50 -0.83
C ASP A 5 -13.57 -23.00 -1.12
N VAL A 6 -14.59 -22.42 -1.75
CA VAL A 6 -14.66 -20.97 -2.02
C VAL A 6 -14.63 -20.17 -0.72
N LEU A 7 -15.37 -20.59 0.29
CA LEU A 7 -15.35 -19.98 1.63
C LEU A 7 -13.98 -20.12 2.31
N LYS A 8 -13.34 -21.29 2.20
CA LYS A 8 -12.02 -21.54 2.78
C LYS A 8 -10.93 -20.66 2.15
N TYR A 9 -10.89 -20.56 0.82
CA TYR A 9 -9.91 -19.72 0.13
C TYR A 9 -10.23 -18.23 0.27
N GLY A 10 -11.51 -17.86 0.25
CA GLY A 10 -11.94 -16.49 0.52
C GLY A 10 -11.53 -16.01 1.91
N LYS A 11 -11.60 -16.88 2.92
CA LYS A 11 -11.10 -16.60 4.28
C LYS A 11 -9.60 -16.29 4.28
N ILE A 12 -8.78 -17.03 3.52
CA ILE A 12 -7.33 -16.78 3.41
C ILE A 12 -7.07 -15.39 2.83
N GLY A 13 -7.81 -15.01 1.78
CA GLY A 13 -7.70 -13.67 1.18
C GLY A 13 -8.10 -12.56 2.16
N LEU A 14 -9.18 -12.76 2.92
CA LEU A 14 -9.67 -11.80 3.91
C LEU A 14 -8.73 -11.67 5.13
N GLU A 15 -8.19 -12.79 5.62
CA GLU A 15 -7.17 -12.81 6.68
C GLU A 15 -5.91 -12.09 6.21
N THR A 16 -5.48 -12.30 4.97
CA THR A 16 -4.35 -11.57 4.37
C THR A 16 -4.64 -10.06 4.31
N PHE A 17 -5.86 -9.67 3.95
CA PHE A 17 -6.29 -8.27 3.90
C PHE A 17 -6.28 -7.62 5.28
N GLY A 18 -6.94 -8.25 6.26
CA GLY A 18 -6.97 -7.77 7.65
C GLY A 18 -5.57 -7.68 8.26
N ALA A 19 -4.71 -8.68 8.02
CA ALA A 19 -3.33 -8.66 8.47
C ALA A 19 -2.51 -7.55 7.80
N SER A 20 -2.81 -7.20 6.55
CA SER A 20 -2.14 -6.10 5.83
C SER A 20 -2.51 -4.75 6.42
N ILE A 21 -3.80 -4.53 6.69
CA ILE A 21 -4.31 -3.34 7.38
C ILE A 21 -3.66 -3.22 8.76
N LEU A 22 -3.77 -4.27 9.58
CA LEU A 22 -3.23 -4.26 10.93
C LEU A 22 -1.72 -3.96 10.91
N PHE A 23 -0.95 -4.60 10.03
CA PHE A 23 0.48 -4.36 9.91
C PHE A 23 0.80 -2.90 9.56
N PHE A 24 0.19 -2.36 8.51
CA PHE A 24 0.51 -1.01 8.04
C PHE A 24 0.17 0.06 9.10
N TYR A 25 -1.02 -0.01 9.69
CA TYR A 25 -1.45 0.97 10.69
C TYR A 25 -0.82 0.78 12.07
N SER A 26 -0.24 -0.38 12.37
CA SER A 26 0.52 -0.59 13.62
C SER A 26 1.93 0.01 13.58
N HIS A 27 2.44 0.33 12.39
CA HIS A 27 3.80 0.87 12.22
C HIS A 27 3.77 2.36 11.89
N LEU A 28 3.91 3.19 12.93
CA LEU A 28 3.94 4.65 12.80
C LEU A 28 5.01 5.13 11.80
N SER A 29 6.15 4.46 11.73
CA SER A 29 7.21 4.78 10.77
C SER A 29 6.73 4.67 9.32
N LEU A 30 5.93 3.65 8.98
CA LEU A 30 5.37 3.50 7.64
C LEU A 30 4.36 4.61 7.31
N LEU A 31 3.53 5.00 8.29
CA LEU A 31 2.56 6.09 8.15
C LEU A 31 3.24 7.44 7.91
N LEU A 32 4.30 7.73 8.65
CA LEU A 32 5.06 8.97 8.50
C LEU A 32 5.76 9.02 7.14
N ILE A 33 6.35 7.90 6.69
CA ILE A 33 7.00 7.83 5.39
C ILE A 33 5.98 7.92 4.26
N SER A 34 4.78 7.32 4.39
CA SER A 34 3.71 7.44 3.38
C SER A 34 3.11 8.83 3.28
N LEU A 35 3.28 9.67 4.31
CA LEU A 35 2.81 11.05 4.30
C LEU A 35 3.58 11.93 3.29
N VAL A 36 4.87 11.67 3.10
CA VAL A 36 5.70 12.43 2.16
C VAL A 36 5.20 12.30 0.70
N PRO A 37 5.02 11.09 0.13
CA PRO A 37 4.50 10.96 -1.23
C PRO A 37 3.03 11.38 -1.32
N SER A 38 2.23 11.28 -0.25
CA SER A 38 0.84 11.72 -0.27
C SER A 38 0.70 13.23 -0.35
N LEU A 39 1.43 13.96 0.50
CA LEU A 39 1.47 15.42 0.46
C LEU A 39 2.08 15.93 -0.83
N SER A 40 3.19 15.34 -1.27
CA SER A 40 3.84 15.73 -2.52
C SER A 40 2.87 15.58 -3.69
N ARG A 41 2.18 14.44 -3.81
CA ARG A 41 1.21 14.21 -4.90
C ARG A 41 -0.01 15.11 -4.80
N ALA A 42 -0.51 15.36 -3.59
CA ALA A 42 -1.62 16.29 -3.39
C ALA A 42 -1.24 17.72 -3.81
N PHE A 43 -0.05 18.17 -3.43
CA PHE A 43 0.48 19.47 -3.80
C PHE A 43 0.68 19.61 -5.32
N GLN A 44 1.17 18.56 -5.99
CA GLN A 44 1.28 18.55 -7.45
C GLN A 44 -0.07 18.75 -8.15
N MET A 45 -1.17 18.27 -7.58
CA MET A 45 -2.51 18.42 -8.17
C MET A 45 -3.12 19.80 -7.90
N LEU A 46 -2.59 20.55 -6.94
CA LEU A 46 -3.01 21.93 -6.65
C LEU A 46 -2.28 22.97 -7.50
N MET A 47 -1.23 22.58 -8.23
CA MET A 47 -0.41 23.48 -9.05
C MET A 47 -0.60 23.18 -10.55
N ASP A 48 -0.65 24.23 -11.37
CA ASP A 48 -0.75 24.09 -12.83
C ASP A 48 0.54 23.52 -13.48
N GLU A 49 1.71 23.90 -12.95
CA GLU A 49 3.01 23.39 -13.40
C GLU A 49 3.73 22.64 -12.28
N SER A 50 3.75 21.31 -12.39
CA SER A 50 4.37 20.44 -11.40
C SER A 50 5.87 20.27 -11.63
N PRO A 51 6.73 20.61 -10.65
CA PRO A 51 8.17 20.43 -10.81
C PRO A 51 8.55 18.93 -10.77
N ILE A 52 9.34 18.50 -11.76
CA ILE A 52 9.82 17.10 -11.93
C ILE A 52 10.51 16.56 -10.67
N TRP A 53 11.18 17.43 -9.90
CA TRP A 53 11.86 17.04 -8.65
C TRP A 53 10.92 16.40 -7.61
N LEU A 54 9.63 16.80 -7.58
CA LEU A 54 8.65 16.18 -6.70
C LEU A 54 8.36 14.73 -7.10
N GLU A 55 8.40 14.39 -8.39
CA GLU A 55 8.23 13.02 -8.85
C GLU A 55 9.39 12.12 -8.40
N VAL A 56 10.61 12.66 -8.45
CA VAL A 56 11.81 11.98 -7.95
C VAL A 56 11.68 11.71 -6.45
N ILE A 57 11.28 12.71 -5.66
CA ILE A 57 11.06 12.56 -4.21
C ILE A 57 9.99 11.50 -3.91
N VAL A 58 8.84 11.56 -4.60
CA VAL A 58 7.76 10.57 -4.42
C VAL A 58 8.26 9.17 -4.71
N THR A 59 8.99 9.00 -5.81
CA THR A 59 9.49 7.69 -6.25
C THR A 59 10.52 7.14 -5.28
N LEU A 60 11.50 7.94 -4.88
CA LEU A 60 12.51 7.54 -3.90
C LEU A 60 11.88 7.16 -2.56
N THR A 61 10.91 7.95 -2.10
CA THR A 61 10.23 7.66 -0.83
C THR A 61 9.42 6.37 -0.91
N ARG A 62 8.77 6.07 -2.04
CA ARG A 62 8.07 4.79 -2.25
C ARG A 62 9.02 3.60 -2.25
N VAL A 63 10.18 3.72 -2.88
CA VAL A 63 11.21 2.67 -2.84
C VAL A 63 11.69 2.46 -1.41
N PHE A 64 11.98 3.53 -0.68
CA PHE A 64 12.37 3.45 0.73
C PHE A 64 11.29 2.83 1.61
N LEU A 65 10.03 3.22 1.43
CA LEU A 65 8.87 2.67 2.11
C LEU A 65 8.73 1.17 1.84
N PHE A 66 8.94 0.74 0.60
CA PHE A 66 8.90 -0.68 0.22
C PHE A 66 10.02 -1.49 0.90
N LEU A 67 11.25 -0.96 0.93
CA LEU A 67 12.37 -1.59 1.63
C LEU A 67 12.13 -1.67 3.14
N MET A 68 11.57 -0.62 3.74
CA MET A 68 11.16 -0.60 5.15
C MET A 68 10.10 -1.65 5.46
N MET A 69 9.10 -1.82 4.58
CA MET A 69 8.08 -2.87 4.73
C MET A 69 8.71 -4.26 4.73
N ILE A 70 9.64 -4.53 3.81
CA ILE A 70 10.37 -5.81 3.77
C ILE A 70 11.15 -6.02 5.06
N SER A 71 11.96 -5.05 5.50
CA SER A 71 12.74 -5.15 6.73
C SER A 71 11.88 -5.40 7.96
N LEU A 72 10.78 -4.66 8.13
CA LEU A 72 9.86 -4.84 9.25
C LEU A 72 9.12 -6.18 9.20
N MET A 73 8.67 -6.64 8.02
CA MET A 73 8.00 -7.93 7.87
C MET A 73 8.95 -9.11 8.08
N SER A 74 10.19 -8.98 7.63
CA SER A 74 11.25 -9.98 7.82
C SER A 74 11.88 -9.93 9.22
N LYS A 75 11.54 -8.92 10.03
CA LYS A 75 12.19 -8.62 11.33
C LYS A 75 13.72 -8.49 11.22
N SER A 76 14.20 -8.05 10.06
CA SER A 76 15.61 -7.87 9.75
C SER A 76 16.00 -6.42 9.87
N ASN A 77 17.27 -6.15 10.18
CA ASN A 77 17.79 -4.80 10.18
C ASN A 77 17.89 -4.25 8.74
N LEU A 78 17.74 -2.94 8.54
CA LEU A 78 17.88 -2.30 7.22
C LEU A 78 19.27 -2.53 6.61
N ASN A 79 20.29 -2.73 7.44
CA ASN A 79 21.63 -3.03 6.96
C ASN A 79 21.73 -4.42 6.31
N GLU A 80 20.94 -5.39 6.78
CA GLU A 80 20.89 -6.76 6.22
C GLU A 80 20.31 -6.77 4.80
N LEU A 81 19.49 -5.76 4.43
CA LEU A 81 18.98 -5.61 3.07
C LEU A 81 20.10 -5.43 2.02
N LYS A 82 21.32 -5.06 2.44
CA LYS A 82 22.48 -4.95 1.54
C LYS A 82 23.12 -6.30 1.26
N GLU A 83 22.84 -7.31 2.09
CA GLU A 83 23.45 -8.61 1.98
C GLU A 83 22.72 -9.48 0.96
N LYS A 84 23.46 -10.06 0.02
CA LYS A 84 22.89 -10.99 -0.96
C LYS A 84 22.18 -12.18 -0.29
N GLN A 85 22.74 -12.66 0.83
CA GLN A 85 22.20 -13.80 1.57
C GLN A 85 20.79 -13.53 2.10
N PHE A 86 20.48 -12.30 2.50
CA PHE A 86 19.13 -11.91 2.91
C PHE A 86 18.14 -12.13 1.77
N TRP A 87 18.46 -11.65 0.56
CA TRP A 87 17.61 -11.78 -0.61
C TRP A 87 17.45 -13.24 -1.06
N ASP A 88 18.51 -14.03 -1.00
CA ASP A 88 18.45 -15.46 -1.32
C ASP A 88 17.50 -16.21 -0.37
N LYS A 89 17.60 -15.97 0.95
CA LYS A 89 16.70 -16.54 1.97
C LYS A 89 15.25 -16.08 1.79
N LEU A 90 15.05 -14.80 1.52
CA LEU A 90 13.73 -14.21 1.29
C LEU A 90 13.08 -14.83 0.04
N MET A 91 13.82 -14.92 -1.06
CA MET A 91 13.32 -15.49 -2.32
C MET A 91 12.99 -16.98 -2.18
N GLN A 92 13.81 -17.75 -1.46
CA GLN A 92 13.54 -19.16 -1.19
C GLN A 92 12.28 -19.34 -0.33
N SER A 93 12.10 -18.49 0.69
CA SER A 93 10.89 -18.48 1.54
C SER A 93 9.64 -18.13 0.74
N CYS A 94 9.73 -17.10 -0.10
CA CYS A 94 8.64 -16.67 -0.97
C CYS A 94 8.26 -17.75 -1.97
N SER A 95 9.23 -18.37 -2.64
CA SER A 95 8.98 -19.46 -3.59
C SER A 95 8.28 -20.65 -2.93
N THR A 96 8.72 -21.03 -1.73
CA THR A 96 8.11 -22.13 -0.97
C THR A 96 6.65 -21.81 -0.61
N TYR A 97 6.38 -20.60 -0.13
CA TYR A 97 5.02 -20.17 0.21
C TYR A 97 4.11 -20.10 -1.02
N PHE A 98 4.62 -19.52 -2.10
CA PHE A 98 3.90 -19.38 -3.36
C PHE A 98 3.51 -20.74 -3.93
N ASN A 99 4.46 -21.67 -4.03
CA ASN A 99 4.21 -23.03 -4.54
C ASN A 99 3.20 -23.79 -3.67
N LYS A 100 3.19 -23.56 -2.35
CA LYS A 100 2.24 -24.19 -1.42
C LYS A 100 0.79 -23.70 -1.62
N ASN A 101 0.60 -22.42 -1.95
CA ASN A 101 -0.72 -21.80 -2.09
C ASN A 101 -1.20 -21.70 -3.55
N TRP A 102 -0.36 -22.13 -4.50
CA TRP A 102 -0.67 -22.16 -5.91
C TRP A 102 -1.70 -23.26 -6.25
N PRO A 103 -2.62 -23.05 -7.21
CA PRO A 103 -3.03 -21.76 -7.79
C PRO A 103 -4.21 -21.12 -7.02
N TYR A 104 -5.00 -21.93 -6.31
CA TYR A 104 -6.31 -21.51 -5.78
C TYR A 104 -6.22 -20.47 -4.66
N GLY A 105 -5.22 -20.58 -3.78
CA GLY A 105 -4.97 -19.58 -2.73
C GLY A 105 -4.55 -18.24 -3.31
N PHE A 106 -3.62 -18.28 -4.28
CA PHE A 106 -3.15 -17.10 -5.01
C PHE A 106 -4.29 -16.38 -5.75
N ILE A 107 -5.11 -17.11 -6.50
CA ILE A 107 -6.26 -16.54 -7.22
C ILE A 107 -7.26 -15.90 -6.24
N SER A 108 -7.53 -16.55 -5.12
CA SER A 108 -8.44 -15.99 -4.11
C SER A 108 -7.89 -14.71 -3.48
N GLN A 109 -6.60 -14.64 -3.21
CA GLN A 109 -5.94 -13.43 -2.73
C GLN A 109 -6.00 -12.31 -3.79
N MET A 110 -5.85 -12.62 -5.09
CA MET A 110 -6.03 -11.64 -6.16
C MET A 110 -7.47 -11.11 -6.26
N ILE A 111 -8.47 -11.98 -6.15
CA ILE A 111 -9.87 -11.53 -6.18
C ILE A 111 -10.15 -10.59 -5.01
N VAL A 112 -9.71 -10.96 -3.80
CA VAL A 112 -9.89 -10.10 -2.62
C VAL A 112 -9.13 -8.78 -2.76
N PHE A 113 -7.91 -8.82 -3.30
CA PHE A 113 -7.13 -7.62 -3.60
C PHE A 113 -7.88 -6.67 -4.54
N ILE A 114 -8.41 -7.18 -5.66
CA ILE A 114 -9.12 -6.36 -6.64
C ILE A 114 -10.43 -5.83 -6.05
N VAL A 115 -11.23 -6.68 -5.40
CA VAL A 115 -12.56 -6.29 -4.91
C VAL A 115 -12.45 -5.34 -3.71
N LEU A 116 -11.64 -5.67 -2.71
CA LEU A 116 -11.57 -4.86 -1.48
C LEU A 116 -10.61 -3.69 -1.65
N LEU A 117 -9.40 -3.90 -2.16
CA LEU A 117 -8.38 -2.85 -2.14
C LEU A 117 -8.66 -1.81 -3.24
N THR A 118 -9.07 -2.23 -4.43
CA THR A 118 -9.47 -1.31 -5.51
C THR A 118 -10.91 -0.83 -5.35
N GLY A 119 -11.85 -1.73 -5.07
CA GLY A 119 -13.28 -1.36 -4.94
C GLY A 119 -13.56 -0.53 -3.68
N LEU A 120 -13.28 -1.09 -2.49
CA LEU A 120 -13.55 -0.41 -1.21
C LEU A 120 -12.64 0.82 -1.04
N GLY A 121 -11.37 0.72 -1.46
CA GLY A 121 -10.42 1.83 -1.39
C GLY A 121 -10.89 3.04 -2.19
N ASN A 122 -11.31 2.85 -3.45
CA ASN A 122 -11.83 3.95 -4.25
C ASN A 122 -13.16 4.50 -3.71
N LEU A 123 -14.04 3.64 -3.18
CA LEU A 123 -15.30 4.08 -2.58
C LEU A 123 -15.06 4.94 -1.32
N LEU A 124 -14.14 4.53 -0.45
CA LEU A 124 -13.73 5.32 0.72
C LEU A 124 -13.11 6.66 0.30
N ILE A 125 -12.29 6.66 -0.74
CA ILE A 125 -11.71 7.89 -1.28
C ILE A 125 -12.82 8.85 -1.73
N ILE A 126 -13.83 8.39 -2.47
CA ILE A 126 -14.96 9.23 -2.91
C ILE A 126 -15.73 9.79 -1.71
N LEU A 127 -16.00 8.96 -0.70
CA LEU A 127 -16.73 9.39 0.50
C LEU A 127 -15.96 10.44 1.31
N ILE A 128 -14.64 10.27 1.47
CA ILE A 128 -13.81 11.17 2.27
C ILE A 128 -13.46 12.45 1.50
N SER A 129 -13.27 12.37 0.17
CA SER A 129 -12.94 13.54 -0.64
C SER A 129 -14.06 14.59 -0.62
N GLY A 130 -15.33 14.19 -0.57
CA GLY A 130 -16.46 15.12 -0.37
C GLY A 130 -16.49 15.82 1.00
N LEU A 131 -15.91 15.22 2.04
CA LEU A 131 -15.76 15.84 3.37
C LEU A 131 -14.58 16.82 3.42
N PHE A 132 -13.56 16.58 2.61
CA PHE A 132 -12.32 17.36 2.61
C PHE A 132 -12.37 18.61 1.72
N THR A 133 -13.23 18.63 0.69
CA THR A 133 -13.47 19.87 -0.07
C THR A 133 -13.98 21.00 0.84
N SER A 134 -14.78 20.66 1.85
CA SER A 134 -15.28 21.61 2.85
C SER A 134 -14.20 22.12 3.82
N THR A 135 -13.10 21.38 4.04
CA THR A 135 -12.01 21.83 4.92
C THR A 135 -10.98 22.69 4.19
N LEU A 136 -10.80 22.51 2.87
CA LEU A 136 -9.97 23.37 2.03
C LEU A 136 -10.55 24.77 1.89
N GLU A 137 -11.88 24.91 1.78
CA GLU A 137 -12.56 26.20 1.83
C GLU A 137 -12.28 26.96 3.13
N TRP A 138 -12.14 26.24 4.25
CA TRP A 138 -11.84 26.82 5.57
C TRP A 138 -10.39 27.32 5.69
N LEU A 139 -9.48 26.80 4.86
CA LEU A 139 -8.05 27.17 4.83
C LEU A 139 -7.73 28.31 3.84
N ASP A 140 -8.74 28.90 3.18
CA ASP A 140 -8.60 29.94 2.14
C ASP A 140 -7.63 29.55 1.00
N ILE A 141 -7.48 28.24 0.75
CA ILE A 141 -6.70 27.74 -0.38
C ILE A 141 -7.61 27.81 -1.60
N LYS A 142 -7.32 28.73 -2.52
CA LYS A 142 -8.02 28.86 -3.80
C LYS A 142 -7.38 27.92 -4.82
N PRO A 143 -8.01 26.78 -5.15
CA PRO A 143 -7.48 25.89 -6.17
C PRO A 143 -7.50 26.56 -7.54
N ALA A 144 -6.51 26.26 -8.39
CA ALA A 144 -6.42 26.79 -9.75
C ALA A 144 -7.58 26.32 -10.65
N GLU A 145 -8.05 25.09 -10.43
CA GLU A 145 -9.20 24.51 -11.13
C GLU A 145 -10.30 24.01 -10.16
N PRO A 146 -11.57 23.98 -10.57
CA PRO A 146 -12.69 23.53 -9.72
C PRO A 146 -12.53 22.09 -9.19
N THR A 147 -11.80 21.23 -9.93
CA THR A 147 -11.56 19.83 -9.58
C THR A 147 -10.23 19.58 -8.87
N ALA A 148 -9.31 20.55 -8.86
CA ALA A 148 -7.96 20.37 -8.31
C ALA A 148 -7.98 20.02 -6.80
N ALA A 149 -8.91 20.60 -6.03
CA ALA A 149 -9.11 20.25 -4.62
C ALA A 149 -9.54 18.77 -4.44
N TYR A 150 -10.48 18.32 -5.27
CA TYR A 150 -10.94 16.93 -5.27
C TYR A 150 -9.80 15.97 -5.65
N ASP A 151 -9.08 16.26 -6.73
CA ASP A 151 -7.96 15.44 -7.20
C ASP A 151 -6.83 15.39 -6.16
N ALA A 152 -6.47 16.52 -5.56
CA ALA A 152 -5.48 16.56 -4.49
C ALA A 152 -5.86 15.64 -3.33
N CYS A 153 -7.12 15.63 -2.91
CA CYS A 153 -7.61 14.74 -1.86
C CYS A 153 -7.59 13.26 -2.28
N VAL A 154 -8.03 12.95 -3.50
CA VAL A 154 -7.98 11.59 -4.06
C VAL A 154 -6.55 11.07 -4.07
N TYR A 155 -5.61 11.87 -4.59
CA TYR A 155 -4.21 11.49 -4.66
C TYR A 155 -3.56 11.42 -3.28
N PHE A 156 -3.90 12.30 -2.34
CA PHE A 156 -3.45 12.20 -0.96
C PHE A 156 -3.83 10.85 -0.35
N LEU A 157 -5.13 10.50 -0.37
CA LEU A 157 -5.65 9.29 0.25
C LEU A 157 -5.10 8.02 -0.40
N LYS A 158 -4.99 7.99 -1.75
CA LYS A 158 -4.39 6.87 -2.48
C LYS A 158 -2.94 6.62 -2.06
N ASN A 159 -2.16 7.68 -1.92
CA ASN A 159 -0.74 7.58 -1.58
C ASN A 159 -0.49 7.32 -0.09
N MET A 160 -1.42 7.73 0.77
CA MET A 160 -1.34 7.50 2.20
C MET A 160 -1.74 6.08 2.60
N SER A 161 -2.76 5.51 1.93
CA SER A 161 -3.36 4.23 2.36
C SER A 161 -3.33 3.17 1.28
N VAL A 162 -4.00 3.39 0.15
CA VAL A 162 -4.26 2.35 -0.87
C VAL A 162 -2.96 1.78 -1.44
N ILE A 163 -2.01 2.62 -1.85
CA ILE A 163 -0.74 2.16 -2.44
C ILE A 163 0.13 1.44 -1.39
N PRO A 164 0.41 2.01 -0.19
CA PRO A 164 1.14 1.30 0.84
C PRO A 164 0.49 -0.04 1.26
N LEU A 165 -0.84 -0.06 1.43
CA LEU A 165 -1.57 -1.29 1.75
C LEU A 165 -1.47 -2.33 0.64
N ALA A 166 -1.49 -1.91 -0.62
CA ALA A 166 -1.31 -2.80 -1.75
C ALA A 166 0.07 -3.47 -1.71
N LEU A 167 1.13 -2.69 -1.40
CA LEU A 167 2.48 -3.21 -1.28
C LEU A 167 2.58 -4.24 -0.14
N VAL A 168 2.04 -3.92 1.05
CA VAL A 168 2.01 -4.86 2.19
C VAL A 168 1.25 -6.14 1.83
N TYR A 169 0.10 -5.99 1.16
CA TYR A 169 -0.72 -7.13 0.74
C TYR A 169 0.06 -8.04 -0.20
N VAL A 170 0.70 -7.47 -1.22
CA VAL A 170 1.53 -8.21 -2.18
C VAL A 170 2.69 -8.90 -1.45
N LEU A 171 3.38 -8.24 -0.53
CA LEU A 171 4.46 -8.85 0.25
C LEU A 171 3.97 -10.05 1.07
N LYS A 172 2.80 -9.94 1.73
CA LYS A 172 2.18 -11.04 2.47
C LYS A 172 1.75 -12.18 1.54
N MET A 173 1.20 -11.85 0.38
CA MET A 173 0.80 -12.80 -0.64
C MET A 173 2.01 -13.57 -1.20
N CYS A 174 3.14 -12.89 -1.39
CA CYS A 174 4.41 -13.51 -1.73
C CYS A 174 5.02 -14.32 -0.58
N GLY A 175 4.46 -14.26 0.63
CA GLY A 175 4.92 -15.04 1.77
C GLY A 175 6.13 -14.45 2.49
N VAL A 176 6.35 -13.13 2.38
CA VAL A 176 7.37 -12.46 3.20
C VAL A 176 6.99 -12.62 4.68
N LYS A 177 7.91 -13.18 5.44
CA LYS A 177 7.75 -13.55 6.85
C LYS A 177 9.09 -13.35 7.58
N PRO A 178 9.12 -13.40 8.92
CA PRO A 178 10.37 -13.32 9.66
C PRO A 178 11.38 -14.33 9.11
N THR A 179 12.55 -13.85 8.75
CA THR A 179 13.69 -14.72 8.44
C THR A 179 14.22 -15.20 9.78
N ASP A 180 14.07 -16.50 10.06
CA ASP A 180 14.74 -17.09 11.22
C ASP A 180 16.25 -16.88 11.03
N ASN A 181 16.86 -16.15 11.96
CA ASN A 181 18.31 -15.99 12.04
C ASN A 181 18.93 -17.23 12.68
#